data_AF-A0AAV9S318-F1
#
_entry.id   AF-A0AAV9S318-F1
#
_cell.length_a   1.000
_cell.length_b   1.000
_cell.length_c   1.000
_cell.angle_alpha   90.00
_cell.angle_beta   90.00
_cell.angle_gamma   90.00
#
_symmetry.space_group_name_H-M   'P 1'
#
loop_
_entity.id
_entity.type
_entity.pdbx_description
1 polymer ?
#
loop_
_entity_poly.entity_id
_entity_poly.type
_entity_poly.pdbx_seq_one_letter_code
_entity_poly.pdbx_strand_id
1 'polypeptide(L)'
;MNRKLQIFLLRFNSSEPGASRPASFLAPLHCTPAGRQEVMSHRWTELRTVATSVSNFPAFDGNPVDSPEKTFHDPTRRATFKLCSGNGRGLVRKAVLFRWKELFETLRFLTECWFGFAEKLLCGVLSDRSWFQSGPTSGTKTGPSEQPERCLQPGRLTSEHQHIAATMALSADPNYQKLEQWYRTNANSLKMRAMFDSDPERFGKFSTTLKTDDGDILLDYSKNLINQDVMTMLLALAKSRGVEEAREKMFTGEKINFTENRAVLHVALRNRSNTPILVDGKDVMPEVNRVLDKMKAFCQKVRSGEWKGFSGKSITDVVNIGIGGSDLGPLMVTEALKPYSAGGPNVWFVSNIDGTHMAKTLKQLDPETTLFIIASKTFTTQETITNAESARDWFLQTAGDKSAVAKHFVALSTNAAKVKDFGIDPANMFEFWDWVGGRYSLWSAIGLSIALHVGTSLGRGGVQILVWFKI
;
A
#
# COMPACT_ATOMS: atom_id res chain seq x y z
N MET A 1 53.26 -37.47 17.14
CA MET A 1 52.99 -36.50 16.06
C MET A 1 51.90 -35.55 16.56
N ASN A 2 52.22 -34.44 17.26
CA ASN A 2 52.55 -33.10 16.73
C ASN A 2 51.56 -32.66 15.62
N ARG A 3 50.78 -31.58 15.72
CA ARG A 3 50.98 -30.27 16.38
C ARG A 3 49.69 -29.67 16.95
N LYS A 4 49.84 -28.97 18.07
CA LYS A 4 48.94 -27.93 18.60
C LYS A 4 48.98 -26.68 17.70
N LEU A 5 47.85 -25.98 17.58
CA LEU A 5 47.82 -24.53 17.40
C LEU A 5 46.89 -23.92 18.45
N GLN A 6 47.44 -22.99 19.23
CA GLN A 6 46.80 -22.13 20.24
C GLN A 6 46.23 -20.85 19.60
N ILE A 7 45.59 -20.03 20.45
CA ILE A 7 45.40 -18.56 20.42
C ILE A 7 43.95 -18.16 20.09
N PHE A 8 43.22 -17.31 20.84
CA PHE A 8 43.43 -16.55 22.08
C PHE A 8 42.02 -16.22 22.64
N LEU A 9 41.85 -16.25 23.97
CA LEU A 9 40.64 -15.79 24.67
C LEU A 9 41.09 -14.62 25.56
N LEU A 10 40.78 -13.38 25.16
CA LEU A 10 40.97 -12.22 26.02
C LEU A 10 39.70 -11.96 26.83
N ARG A 11 39.72 -12.45 28.07
CA ARG A 11 38.96 -11.85 29.18
C ARG A 11 39.79 -10.69 29.71
N PHE A 12 39.17 -9.53 29.90
CA PHE A 12 39.63 -8.57 30.91
C PHE A 12 38.49 -8.31 31.89
N ASN A 13 38.77 -8.61 33.15
CA ASN A 13 38.00 -8.22 34.31
C ASN A 13 39.03 -7.62 35.28
N SER A 14 38.84 -6.38 35.70
CA SER A 14 39.52 -5.82 36.88
C SER A 14 38.72 -4.63 37.42
N SER A 15 38.10 -4.84 38.58
CA SER A 15 38.00 -3.88 39.70
C SER A 15 39.39 -3.29 39.99
N GLU A 16 39.63 -2.06 40.46
CA GLU A 16 38.94 -1.20 41.43
C GLU A 16 39.56 0.25 41.39
N PRO A 17 39.44 1.18 42.38
CA PRO A 17 38.89 2.52 42.23
C PRO A 17 39.90 3.70 42.20
N GLY A 18 39.43 4.87 41.71
CA GLY A 18 39.95 6.18 42.07
C GLY A 18 40.91 6.85 41.07
N ALA A 19 40.42 7.86 40.34
CA ALA A 19 41.12 9.14 40.12
C ALA A 19 40.31 10.08 39.18
N SER A 20 39.97 11.25 39.72
CA SER A 20 39.72 12.54 39.07
C SER A 20 38.91 12.63 37.76
N ARG A 21 37.70 13.18 37.88
CA ARG A 21 37.08 14.02 36.83
C ARG A 21 37.97 15.23 36.53
N PRO A 22 37.94 15.72 35.27
CA PRO A 22 37.72 17.14 35.06
C PRO A 22 36.48 17.40 34.22
N ALA A 23 35.85 18.52 34.55
CA ALA A 23 34.67 19.05 33.90
C ALA A 23 35.01 19.74 32.56
N SER A 24 33.94 19.97 31.79
CA SER A 24 33.75 20.95 30.70
C SER A 24 34.51 20.72 29.39
N PHE A 25 33.76 20.38 28.33
CA PHE A 25 33.57 21.26 27.15
C PHE A 25 32.43 20.67 26.29
N LEU A 26 31.23 21.26 26.40
CA LEU A 26 30.16 21.10 25.41
C LEU A 26 30.43 22.10 24.27
N ALA A 27 30.89 21.59 23.13
CA ALA A 27 30.88 22.30 21.85
C ALA A 27 30.23 21.38 20.80
N PRO A 28 29.30 21.87 19.97
CA PRO A 28 28.65 21.05 18.96
C PRO A 28 29.63 20.83 17.79
N LEU A 29 30.04 19.58 17.58
CA LEU A 29 30.78 19.18 16.39
C LEU A 29 29.83 19.19 15.18
N HIS A 30 30.07 20.12 14.26
CA HIS A 30 29.56 20.06 12.90
C HIS A 30 30.16 18.84 12.18
N CYS A 31 29.35 17.82 11.89
CA CYS A 31 29.74 16.74 10.97
C CYS A 31 29.49 17.17 9.52
N THR A 32 30.57 17.31 8.74
CA THR A 32 30.52 17.46 7.28
C THR A 32 30.23 16.12 6.59
N PRO A 33 29.75 16.13 5.33
CA PRO A 33 29.31 14.93 4.60
C PRO A 33 30.37 13.82 4.43
N ALA A 34 31.67 14.15 4.46
CA ALA A 34 32.75 13.19 4.26
C ALA A 34 32.91 12.18 5.42
N GLY A 35 32.59 12.57 6.65
CA GLY A 35 32.71 11.69 7.83
C GLY A 35 31.63 10.59 7.91
N ARG A 36 30.61 10.61 7.05
CA ARG A 36 29.57 9.56 7.00
C ARG A 36 29.96 8.35 6.15
N GLN A 37 30.90 8.49 5.22
CA GLN A 37 31.30 7.40 4.32
C GLN A 37 32.25 6.39 4.99
N GLU A 38 33.14 6.84 5.87
CA GLU A 38 34.11 5.96 6.55
C GLU A 38 33.47 5.00 7.56
N VAL A 39 32.45 5.44 8.28
CA VAL A 39 31.72 4.60 9.26
C VAL A 39 30.87 3.53 8.57
N MET A 40 30.38 3.81 7.36
CA MET A 40 29.60 2.87 6.55
C MET A 40 30.48 1.82 5.87
N SER A 41 31.69 2.19 5.40
CA SER A 41 32.61 1.27 4.73
C SER A 41 33.17 0.19 5.69
N HIS A 42 33.48 0.57 6.94
CA HIS A 42 34.00 -0.38 7.92
C HIS A 42 32.97 -1.43 8.36
N ARG A 43 31.68 -1.06 8.46
CA ARG A 43 30.59 -2.02 8.81
C ARG A 43 30.18 -2.94 7.67
N TRP A 44 30.34 -2.50 6.41
CA TRP A 44 30.07 -3.33 5.23
C TRP A 44 31.10 -4.44 5.01
N THR A 45 32.34 -4.24 5.47
CA THR A 45 33.41 -5.23 5.34
C THR A 45 33.22 -6.41 6.31
N GLU A 46 32.66 -6.17 7.49
CA GLU A 46 32.36 -7.23 8.47
C GLU A 46 31.19 -8.14 8.02
N LEU A 47 30.19 -7.60 7.29
CA LEU A 47 29.06 -8.37 6.77
C LEU A 47 29.43 -9.31 5.60
N ARG A 48 30.42 -8.95 4.79
CA ARG A 48 30.90 -9.80 3.68
C ARG A 48 31.60 -11.07 4.17
N THR A 49 32.35 -11.00 5.26
CA THR A 49 33.11 -12.13 5.80
C THR A 49 32.22 -13.21 6.41
N VAL A 50 31.01 -12.84 6.87
CA VAL A 50 30.02 -13.80 7.40
C VAL A 50 29.31 -14.54 6.27
N ALA A 51 29.04 -13.88 5.13
CA ALA A 51 28.30 -14.48 4.01
C ALA A 51 29.11 -15.54 3.24
N THR A 52 30.43 -15.43 3.15
CA THR A 52 31.29 -16.38 2.41
C THR A 52 31.54 -17.71 3.12
N SER A 53 31.16 -17.85 4.39
CA SER A 53 31.33 -19.12 5.14
C SER A 53 30.13 -20.07 5.03
N VAL A 54 29.03 -19.65 4.38
CA VAL A 54 27.78 -20.44 4.29
C VAL A 54 27.62 -21.15 2.93
N SER A 55 28.51 -20.90 1.96
CA SER A 55 28.33 -21.35 0.56
C SER A 55 29.15 -22.56 0.12
N ASN A 56 29.68 -23.41 1.02
CA ASN A 56 30.42 -24.62 0.65
C ASN A 56 29.90 -25.89 1.35
N PHE A 57 28.97 -26.59 0.70
CA PHE A 57 28.76 -28.05 0.83
C PHE A 57 28.42 -28.64 -0.56
N PRO A 58 29.01 -29.77 -0.97
CA PRO A 58 28.95 -30.23 -2.36
C PRO A 58 27.68 -31.03 -2.69
N ALA A 59 27.31 -30.97 -3.97
CA ALA A 59 26.23 -31.68 -4.63
C ALA A 59 26.49 -33.20 -4.77
N PHE A 60 25.41 -33.99 -4.85
CA PHE A 60 25.44 -35.38 -5.30
C PHE A 60 24.51 -35.53 -6.52
N ASP A 61 25.09 -35.98 -7.64
CA ASP A 61 24.43 -36.34 -8.90
C ASP A 61 24.01 -37.83 -8.91
N GLY A 62 22.98 -38.18 -9.71
CA GLY A 62 22.92 -39.47 -10.41
C GLY A 62 21.64 -40.33 -10.36
N ASN A 63 20.59 -39.95 -11.13
CA ASN A 63 19.86 -40.72 -12.17
C ASN A 63 19.20 -42.13 -11.92
N PRO A 64 18.28 -42.60 -12.82
CA PRO A 64 16.91 -43.06 -12.50
C PRO A 64 16.69 -44.60 -12.55
N VAL A 65 15.55 -45.08 -12.00
CA VAL A 65 15.01 -46.44 -12.27
C VAL A 65 13.47 -46.43 -12.33
N ASP A 66 12.96 -47.24 -13.26
CA ASP A 66 11.59 -47.46 -13.73
C ASP A 66 10.47 -47.80 -12.70
N SER A 67 9.24 -47.56 -13.19
CA SER A 67 7.87 -47.95 -12.79
C SER A 67 7.68 -49.37 -12.18
N PRO A 68 6.54 -49.75 -11.51
CA PRO A 68 5.16 -49.38 -11.89
C PRO A 68 4.09 -49.18 -10.78
N GLU A 69 2.93 -48.75 -11.26
CA GLU A 69 1.61 -48.61 -10.63
C GLU A 69 1.28 -49.62 -9.52
N LYS A 70 0.73 -49.14 -8.39
CA LYS A 70 -0.36 -49.80 -7.65
C LYS A 70 -1.26 -48.78 -6.95
N THR A 71 -2.53 -48.79 -7.35
CA THR A 71 -3.69 -48.25 -6.64
C THR A 71 -3.95 -49.04 -5.35
N PHE A 72 -4.21 -48.36 -4.22
CA PHE A 72 -4.98 -48.91 -3.10
C PHE A 72 -5.67 -47.80 -2.29
N HIS A 73 -7.00 -47.89 -2.20
CA HIS A 73 -7.85 -47.24 -1.22
C HIS A 73 -7.88 -48.10 0.06
N ASP A 74 -7.66 -47.51 1.24
CA ASP A 74 -8.35 -47.90 2.49
C ASP A 74 -8.20 -46.78 3.55
N PRO A 75 -9.31 -46.20 4.05
CA PRO A 75 -9.32 -45.29 5.18
C PRO A 75 -9.50 -46.06 6.49
N THR A 76 -8.44 -46.21 7.29
CA THR A 76 -8.45 -46.23 8.77
C THR A 76 -7.13 -46.78 9.30
N ARG A 77 -6.34 -45.96 10.00
CA ARG A 77 -5.51 -46.41 11.13
C ARG A 77 -5.01 -45.20 11.93
N ARG A 78 -5.54 -45.06 13.14
CA ARG A 78 -4.92 -44.30 14.23
C ARG A 78 -3.58 -44.95 14.55
N ALA A 79 -2.49 -44.19 14.46
CA ALA A 79 -1.22 -44.52 15.07
C ALA A 79 -0.92 -43.51 16.18
N THR A 80 -1.09 -43.96 17.42
CA THR A 80 -0.65 -43.29 18.64
C THR A 80 0.87 -43.36 18.71
N PHE A 81 1.58 -42.22 18.67
CA PHE A 81 3.00 -42.16 18.96
C PHE A 81 3.26 -41.62 20.37
N LYS A 82 3.95 -42.46 21.14
CA LYS A 82 4.44 -42.25 22.50
C LYS A 82 5.58 -41.23 22.46
N LEU A 83 5.45 -40.11 23.19
CA LEU A 83 6.52 -39.12 23.36
C LEU A 83 7.55 -39.63 24.37
N CYS A 84 8.74 -39.97 23.90
CA CYS A 84 9.95 -40.04 24.72
C CYS A 84 10.57 -38.65 24.85
N SER A 85 10.86 -38.27 26.09
CA SER A 85 11.52 -37.04 26.51
C SER A 85 12.99 -36.99 26.08
N GLY A 86 13.42 -35.86 25.50
CA GLY A 86 14.83 -35.55 25.24
C GLY A 86 15.04 -34.07 24.99
N ASN A 87 16.01 -33.48 25.67
CA ASN A 87 16.29 -32.05 25.78
C ASN A 87 16.57 -31.35 24.44
N GLY A 88 15.71 -30.39 24.06
CA GLY A 88 15.90 -29.56 22.85
C GLY A 88 15.24 -28.18 22.89
N ARG A 89 14.86 -27.65 24.06
CA ARG A 89 14.09 -26.37 24.16
C ARG A 89 14.92 -25.11 24.43
N GLY A 90 16.25 -25.22 24.57
CA GLY A 90 17.13 -24.09 24.92
C GLY A 90 17.63 -23.26 23.72
N LEU A 91 17.99 -23.91 22.61
CA LEU A 91 18.62 -23.24 21.46
C LEU A 91 17.60 -22.52 20.55
N VAL A 92 16.44 -23.14 20.33
CA VAL A 92 15.39 -22.58 19.44
C VAL A 92 14.79 -21.30 20.04
N ARG A 93 14.64 -21.22 21.37
CA ARG A 93 14.15 -19.99 22.03
C ARG A 93 15.13 -18.82 21.88
N LYS A 94 16.45 -19.05 21.99
CA LYS A 94 17.44 -17.97 21.86
C LYS A 94 17.56 -17.46 20.42
N ALA A 95 17.51 -18.34 19.42
CA ALA A 95 17.57 -17.94 18.01
C ALA A 95 16.31 -17.17 17.56
N VAL A 96 15.14 -17.57 18.05
CA VAL A 96 13.88 -16.85 17.77
C VAL A 96 13.86 -15.49 18.50
N LEU A 97 14.22 -15.42 19.79
CA LEU A 97 14.29 -14.15 20.53
C LEU A 97 15.29 -13.16 19.93
N PHE A 98 16.43 -13.64 19.40
CA PHE A 98 17.43 -12.78 18.78
C PHE A 98 16.92 -12.17 17.46
N ARG A 99 16.25 -12.96 16.60
CA ARG A 99 15.64 -12.47 15.35
C ARG A 99 14.51 -11.48 15.57
N TRP A 100 13.71 -11.65 16.63
CA TRP A 100 12.64 -10.70 16.95
C TRP A 100 13.18 -9.36 17.48
N LYS A 101 14.28 -9.37 18.23
CA LYS A 101 14.90 -8.15 18.75
C LYS A 101 15.49 -7.29 17.63
N GLU A 102 16.17 -7.88 16.65
CA GLU A 102 16.70 -7.15 15.49
C GLU A 102 15.58 -6.60 14.59
N LEU A 103 14.50 -7.37 14.38
CA LEU A 103 13.34 -6.90 13.62
C LEU A 103 12.65 -5.71 14.31
N PHE A 104 12.55 -5.75 15.65
CA PHE A 104 11.90 -4.70 16.43
C PHE A 104 12.72 -3.41 16.48
N GLU A 105 14.05 -3.49 16.63
CA GLU A 105 14.94 -2.32 16.57
C GLU A 105 14.97 -1.70 15.16
N THR A 106 14.91 -2.54 14.11
CA THR A 106 14.82 -2.07 12.72
C THR A 106 13.49 -1.35 12.45
N LEU A 107 12.38 -1.89 12.95
CA LEU A 107 11.06 -1.26 12.85
C LEU A 107 11.01 0.04 13.66
N ARG A 108 11.58 0.07 14.87
CA ARG A 108 11.65 1.28 15.70
C ARG A 108 12.44 2.39 15.01
N PHE A 109 13.60 2.06 14.44
CA PHE A 109 14.42 3.00 13.67
C PHE A 109 13.67 3.56 12.44
N LEU A 110 12.98 2.70 11.68
CA LEU A 110 12.17 3.14 10.55
C LEU A 110 11.00 4.05 10.97
N THR A 111 10.41 3.79 12.14
CA THR A 111 9.31 4.60 12.68
C THR A 111 9.83 5.96 13.17
N GLU A 112 10.97 5.99 13.87
CA GLU A 112 11.62 7.23 14.32
C GLU A 112 12.11 8.09 13.14
N CYS A 113 12.65 7.49 12.08
CA CYS A 113 13.03 8.20 10.86
C CYS A 113 11.82 8.76 10.10
N TRP A 114 10.68 8.06 10.10
CA TRP A 114 9.47 8.51 9.42
C TRP A 114 8.77 9.65 10.17
N PHE A 115 8.69 9.57 11.51
CA PHE A 115 8.17 10.67 12.33
C PHE A 115 9.06 11.92 12.26
N GLY A 116 10.39 11.76 12.28
CA GLY A 116 11.32 12.90 12.12
C GLY A 116 11.27 13.56 10.73
N PHE A 117 10.83 12.85 9.69
CA PHE A 117 10.61 13.40 8.36
C PHE A 117 9.26 14.13 8.25
N ALA A 118 8.20 13.59 8.87
CA ALA A 118 6.88 14.21 8.93
C ALA A 118 6.87 15.51 9.75
N GLU A 119 7.61 15.55 10.86
CA GLU A 119 7.72 16.74 11.72
C GLU A 119 8.47 17.91 11.03
N LYS A 120 9.46 17.60 10.18
CA LYS A 120 10.17 18.61 9.37
C LYS A 120 9.36 19.14 8.19
N LEU A 121 8.49 18.31 7.60
CA LEU A 121 7.56 18.76 6.56
C LEU A 121 6.43 19.65 7.12
N LEU A 122 6.00 19.42 8.36
CA LEU A 122 5.00 20.26 9.05
C LEU A 122 5.59 21.56 9.61
N CYS A 123 6.84 21.55 10.11
CA CYS A 123 7.49 22.77 10.61
C CYS A 123 8.08 23.66 9.51
N GLY A 124 8.49 23.10 8.36
CA GLY A 124 9.06 23.86 7.24
C GLY A 124 8.06 24.78 6.50
N VAL A 125 6.76 24.65 6.76
CA VAL A 125 5.71 25.50 6.15
C VAL A 125 5.41 26.74 7.00
N LEU A 126 5.90 26.83 8.24
CA LEU A 126 5.61 27.94 9.17
C LEU A 126 6.83 28.81 9.53
N SER A 127 8.02 28.53 9.03
CA SER A 127 9.17 29.42 9.23
C SER A 127 10.20 29.32 8.10
N ASP A 128 10.09 30.18 7.08
CA ASP A 128 11.22 30.94 6.57
C ASP A 128 10.80 31.95 5.48
N ARG A 129 10.84 33.23 5.83
CA ARG A 129 10.74 34.37 4.90
C ARG A 129 12.10 35.07 4.87
N SER A 130 13.10 34.50 4.20
CA SER A 130 14.33 35.26 3.88
C SER A 130 15.26 34.50 2.95
N TRP A 131 14.80 34.11 1.76
CA TRP A 131 15.70 33.60 0.72
C TRP A 131 15.17 33.99 -0.65
N PHE A 132 15.34 35.25 -1.05
CA PHE A 132 15.41 35.69 -2.46
C PHE A 132 15.71 37.19 -2.52
N GLN A 133 16.97 37.59 -2.34
CA GLN A 133 17.48 38.86 -2.87
C GLN A 133 19.00 38.75 -3.10
N SER A 134 19.41 38.64 -4.36
CA SER A 134 20.58 39.34 -4.95
C SER A 134 21.01 38.70 -6.28
N GLY A 135 20.94 39.44 -7.39
CA GLY A 135 21.57 39.12 -8.68
C GLY A 135 21.21 40.16 -9.76
N PRO A 136 22.14 40.61 -10.63
CA PRO A 136 22.22 42.02 -11.05
C PRO A 136 21.51 42.38 -12.37
N THR A 137 21.29 43.68 -12.53
CA THR A 137 20.59 44.40 -13.61
C THR A 137 21.47 44.78 -14.80
N SER A 138 20.95 44.61 -16.03
CA SER A 138 21.24 45.39 -17.26
C SER A 138 20.00 45.32 -18.17
N GLY A 139 19.24 46.40 -18.40
CA GLY A 139 19.35 47.35 -19.53
C GLY A 139 18.79 46.76 -20.84
N THR A 140 17.55 47.00 -21.29
CA THR A 140 17.13 48.20 -22.06
C THR A 140 15.61 48.19 -22.40
N LYS A 141 15.07 49.40 -22.61
CA LYS A 141 13.71 49.91 -22.97
C LYS A 141 13.09 49.25 -24.24
N THR A 142 11.78 49.18 -24.57
CA THR A 142 10.54 50.00 -24.35
C THR A 142 9.32 49.27 -24.99
N GLY A 143 8.10 49.38 -24.42
CA GLY A 143 6.80 48.99 -25.04
C GLY A 143 5.66 48.81 -24.00
N PRO A 144 4.38 49.13 -24.28
CA PRO A 144 3.39 49.49 -23.26
C PRO A 144 2.89 48.30 -22.43
N SER A 145 2.71 48.57 -21.13
CA SER A 145 2.39 47.61 -20.07
C SER A 145 0.94 47.12 -20.13
N GLU A 146 0.75 45.85 -20.46
CA GLU A 146 -0.37 45.06 -19.92
C GLU A 146 -0.06 44.73 -18.45
N GLN A 147 -1.02 45.01 -17.57
CA GLN A 147 -0.90 44.74 -16.14
C GLN A 147 -0.82 43.22 -15.91
N PRO A 148 0.22 42.69 -15.24
CA PRO A 148 0.18 41.30 -14.81
C PRO A 148 -0.81 41.18 -13.66
N GLU A 149 -1.75 40.23 -13.79
CA GLU A 149 -2.69 39.81 -12.77
C GLU A 149 -1.97 39.66 -11.41
N ARG A 150 -2.46 40.39 -10.41
CA ARG A 150 -1.99 40.24 -9.04
C ARG A 150 -2.23 38.79 -8.61
N CYS A 151 -1.15 38.09 -8.25
CA CYS A 151 -1.22 36.93 -7.37
C CYS A 151 -2.15 37.26 -6.20
N LEU A 152 -3.31 36.59 -6.15
CA LEU A 152 -4.21 36.59 -5.01
C LEU A 152 -3.39 36.13 -3.80
N GLN A 153 -3.16 37.05 -2.86
CA GLN A 153 -2.69 36.69 -1.54
C GLN A 153 -3.73 35.73 -0.91
N PRO A 154 -3.31 34.71 -0.13
CA PRO A 154 -4.26 33.91 0.63
C PRO A 154 -5.06 34.86 1.53
N GLY A 155 -6.36 34.98 1.25
CA GLY A 155 -7.26 35.82 2.02
C GLY A 155 -7.19 35.43 3.49
N ARG A 156 -6.92 36.40 4.35
CA ARG A 156 -7.03 36.24 5.80
C ARG A 156 -8.48 35.85 6.10
N LEU A 157 -8.71 34.63 6.61
CA LEU A 157 -10.04 34.17 7.01
C LEU A 157 -10.69 35.22 7.93
N THR A 158 -11.94 35.59 7.66
CA THR A 158 -12.68 36.54 8.50
C THR A 158 -12.85 35.97 9.92
N SER A 159 -13.03 36.83 10.91
CA SER A 159 -13.22 36.43 12.31
C SER A 159 -14.39 35.44 12.48
N GLU A 160 -15.43 35.53 11.65
CA GLU A 160 -16.54 34.57 11.59
C GLU A 160 -16.09 33.19 11.10
N HIS A 161 -15.30 33.11 10.01
CA HIS A 161 -14.78 31.83 9.52
C HIS A 161 -13.80 31.19 10.50
N GLN A 162 -13.02 31.99 11.22
CA GLN A 162 -12.16 31.52 12.31
C GLN A 162 -12.97 31.02 13.51
N HIS A 163 -14.05 31.72 13.88
CA HIS A 163 -14.96 31.27 14.93
C HIS A 163 -15.67 29.97 14.54
N ILE A 164 -16.19 29.85 13.32
CA ILE A 164 -16.85 28.62 12.82
C ILE A 164 -15.85 27.45 12.81
N ALA A 165 -14.63 27.66 12.31
CA ALA A 165 -13.57 26.63 12.33
C ALA A 165 -13.15 26.23 13.76
N ALA A 166 -13.07 27.19 14.69
CA ALA A 166 -12.78 26.93 16.10
C ALA A 166 -13.91 26.17 16.81
N THR A 167 -15.18 26.44 16.45
CA THR A 167 -16.35 25.73 17.00
C THR A 167 -16.50 24.33 16.39
N MET A 168 -15.93 24.08 15.21
CA MET A 168 -15.91 22.78 14.54
C MET A 168 -14.69 21.92 14.89
N ALA A 169 -13.72 22.40 15.66
CA ALA A 169 -12.55 21.62 16.07
C ALA A 169 -12.94 20.48 17.03
N LEU A 170 -12.29 19.31 16.89
CA LEU A 170 -12.54 18.16 17.78
C LEU A 170 -12.35 18.52 19.26
N SER A 171 -11.32 19.30 19.58
CA SER A 171 -10.99 19.71 20.96
C SER A 171 -12.01 20.65 21.61
N ALA A 172 -12.85 21.31 20.80
CA ALA A 172 -13.92 22.18 21.29
C ALA A 172 -15.24 21.42 21.55
N ASP A 173 -15.37 20.17 21.09
CA ASP A 173 -16.57 19.37 21.29
C ASP A 173 -16.73 18.97 22.79
N PRO A 174 -17.86 19.29 23.45
CA PRO A 174 -18.09 18.94 24.85
C PRO A 174 -17.98 17.43 25.13
N ASN A 175 -18.38 16.57 24.18
CA ASN A 175 -18.25 15.12 24.34
C ASN A 175 -16.77 14.68 24.27
N TYR A 176 -15.95 15.36 23.47
CA TYR A 176 -14.51 15.12 23.44
C TYR A 176 -13.87 15.56 24.76
N GLN A 177 -14.19 16.76 25.25
CA GLN A 177 -13.69 17.28 26.52
C GLN A 177 -14.07 16.36 27.69
N LYS A 178 -15.30 15.85 27.70
CA LYS A 178 -15.77 14.85 28.67
C LYS A 178 -14.96 13.55 28.60
N LEU A 179 -14.73 13.03 27.40
CA LEU A 179 -13.92 11.82 27.19
C LEU A 179 -12.46 12.04 27.62
N GLU A 180 -11.88 13.19 27.29
CA GLU A 180 -10.52 13.56 27.68
C GLU A 180 -10.39 13.69 29.20
N GLN A 181 -11.35 14.35 29.86
CA GLN A 181 -11.38 14.46 31.31
C GLN A 181 -11.50 13.08 31.96
N TRP A 182 -12.40 12.22 31.46
CA TRP A 182 -12.53 10.85 31.94
C TRP A 182 -11.23 10.08 31.78
N TYR A 183 -10.55 10.20 30.63
CA TYR A 183 -9.25 9.57 30.37
C TYR A 183 -8.20 10.03 31.40
N ARG A 184 -8.07 11.35 31.62
CA ARG A 184 -7.09 11.91 32.57
C ARG A 184 -7.31 11.39 34.00
N THR A 185 -8.57 11.22 34.39
CA THR A 185 -8.92 10.75 35.75
C THR A 185 -8.83 9.23 35.90
N ASN A 186 -9.18 8.46 34.87
CA ASN A 186 -9.46 7.03 35.03
C ASN A 186 -8.57 6.10 34.19
N ALA A 187 -7.86 6.56 33.16
CA ALA A 187 -7.17 5.66 32.23
C ALA A 187 -6.13 4.75 32.91
N ASN A 188 -5.50 5.23 33.99
CA ASN A 188 -4.51 4.45 34.74
C ASN A 188 -5.10 3.24 35.47
N SER A 189 -6.41 3.24 35.77
CA SER A 189 -7.11 2.13 36.41
C SER A 189 -7.50 1.02 35.43
N LEU A 190 -7.48 1.30 34.12
CA LEU A 190 -7.77 0.29 33.10
C LEU A 190 -6.62 -0.71 32.99
N LYS A 191 -6.86 -1.94 33.44
CA LYS A 191 -5.92 -3.06 33.36
C LYS A 191 -6.58 -4.21 32.64
N MET A 192 -6.07 -4.56 31.45
CA MET A 192 -6.68 -5.56 30.57
C MET A 192 -7.03 -6.87 31.28
N ARG A 193 -6.07 -7.46 32.01
CA ARG A 193 -6.31 -8.72 32.73
C ARG A 193 -7.42 -8.58 33.75
N ALA A 194 -7.33 -7.58 34.63
CA ALA A 194 -8.34 -7.33 35.66
C ALA A 194 -9.73 -7.09 35.05
N MET A 195 -9.83 -6.42 33.90
CA MET A 195 -11.11 -6.17 33.23
C MET A 195 -11.77 -7.44 32.66
N PHE A 196 -10.97 -8.43 32.23
CA PHE A 196 -11.49 -9.76 31.87
C PHE A 196 -11.80 -10.59 33.11
N ASP A 197 -10.93 -10.56 34.13
CA ASP A 197 -11.14 -11.29 35.38
C ASP A 197 -12.42 -10.83 36.10
N SER A 198 -12.73 -9.53 36.02
CA SER A 198 -13.90 -8.92 36.67
C SER A 198 -15.20 -9.01 35.86
N ASP A 199 -15.12 -9.31 34.56
CA ASP A 199 -16.28 -9.37 33.67
C ASP A 199 -16.18 -10.59 32.74
N PRO A 200 -16.68 -11.77 33.17
CA PRO A 200 -16.66 -12.99 32.37
C PRO A 200 -17.37 -12.84 31.01
N GLU A 201 -18.34 -11.93 30.91
CA GLU A 201 -19.13 -11.66 29.69
C GLU A 201 -18.49 -10.59 28.79
N ARG A 202 -17.28 -10.12 29.11
CA ARG A 202 -16.61 -9.04 28.39
C ARG A 202 -16.48 -9.31 26.89
N PHE A 203 -16.14 -10.54 26.51
CA PHE A 203 -16.08 -10.91 25.09
C PHE A 203 -17.43 -10.69 24.40
N GLY A 204 -18.53 -11.18 24.98
CA GLY A 204 -19.87 -11.03 24.41
C GLY A 204 -20.33 -9.56 24.33
N LYS A 205 -19.95 -8.73 25.31
CA LYS A 205 -20.30 -7.29 25.34
C LYS A 205 -19.50 -6.44 24.35
N PHE A 206 -18.24 -6.80 24.10
CA PHE A 206 -17.30 -6.03 23.28
C PHE A 206 -16.82 -6.82 22.05
N SER A 207 -17.71 -7.63 21.49
CA SER A 207 -17.53 -8.21 20.17
C SER A 207 -18.84 -8.17 19.40
N THR A 208 -18.75 -8.26 18.09
CA THR A 208 -19.92 -8.47 17.23
C THR A 208 -19.55 -9.42 16.12
N THR A 209 -20.48 -10.27 15.72
CA THR A 209 -20.33 -11.14 14.55
C THR A 209 -21.21 -10.60 13.44
N LEU A 210 -20.59 -10.12 12.36
CA LEU A 210 -21.28 -9.74 11.15
C LEU A 210 -21.54 -11.00 10.33
N LYS A 211 -22.81 -11.33 10.15
CA LYS A 211 -23.25 -12.42 9.27
C LYS A 211 -23.26 -11.90 7.85
N THR A 212 -22.41 -12.44 6.99
CA THR A 212 -22.46 -12.19 5.54
C THR A 212 -22.84 -13.48 4.84
N ASP A 213 -23.36 -13.37 3.62
CA ASP A 213 -23.74 -14.55 2.84
C ASP A 213 -22.53 -15.45 2.49
N ASP A 214 -21.32 -14.89 2.56
CA ASP A 214 -20.06 -15.55 2.20
C ASP A 214 -19.22 -15.96 3.43
N GLY A 215 -19.79 -15.83 4.63
CA GLY A 215 -19.17 -16.23 5.88
C GLY A 215 -19.26 -15.18 6.99
N ASP A 216 -18.94 -15.61 8.20
CA ASP A 216 -18.98 -14.74 9.37
C ASP A 216 -17.70 -13.91 9.50
N ILE A 217 -17.85 -12.64 9.89
CA ILE A 217 -16.74 -11.79 10.33
C ILE A 217 -16.91 -11.50 11.81
N LEU A 218 -16.03 -12.07 12.65
CA LEU A 218 -15.95 -11.73 14.07
C LEU A 218 -15.09 -10.48 14.26
N LEU A 219 -15.71 -9.39 14.71
CA LEU A 219 -15.01 -8.21 15.20
C LEU A 219 -14.93 -8.28 16.73
N ASP A 220 -13.83 -8.85 17.23
CA ASP A 220 -13.50 -8.86 18.67
C ASP A 220 -12.68 -7.62 19.04
N TYR A 221 -13.32 -6.64 19.69
CA TYR A 221 -12.69 -5.44 20.22
C TYR A 221 -12.63 -5.45 21.76
N SER A 222 -12.83 -6.62 22.39
CA SER A 222 -12.85 -6.79 23.85
C SER A 222 -11.48 -6.58 24.50
N LYS A 223 -10.40 -6.74 23.72
CA LYS A 223 -9.01 -6.56 24.16
C LYS A 223 -8.52 -5.12 24.03
N ASN A 224 -9.43 -4.16 23.88
CA ASN A 224 -9.14 -2.72 23.94
C ASN A 224 -9.35 -2.17 25.35
N LEU A 225 -8.60 -1.13 25.72
CA LEU A 225 -8.72 -0.44 27.02
C LEU A 225 -9.98 0.44 27.03
N ILE A 226 -11.14 -0.23 27.03
CA ILE A 226 -12.47 0.36 26.99
C ILE A 226 -13.39 -0.32 28.01
N ASN A 227 -14.35 0.41 28.53
CA ASN A 227 -15.47 -0.12 29.30
C ASN A 227 -16.79 0.44 28.74
N GLN A 228 -17.92 0.15 29.39
CA GLN A 228 -19.23 0.59 28.92
C GLN A 228 -19.36 2.12 28.88
N ASP A 229 -18.80 2.82 29.86
CA ASP A 229 -18.82 4.29 29.92
C ASP A 229 -18.02 4.89 28.76
N VAL A 230 -16.82 4.36 28.50
CA VAL A 230 -15.96 4.79 27.39
C VAL A 230 -16.65 4.58 26.05
N MET A 231 -17.27 3.41 25.82
CA MET A 231 -18.02 3.17 24.58
C MET A 231 -19.19 4.13 24.43
N THR A 232 -19.91 4.40 25.51
CA THR A 232 -21.03 5.37 25.51
C THR A 232 -20.54 6.77 25.16
N MET A 233 -19.41 7.22 25.72
CA MET A 233 -18.81 8.52 25.41
C MET A 233 -18.29 8.59 23.97
N LEU A 234 -17.66 7.53 23.45
CA LEU A 234 -17.18 7.47 22.06
C LEU A 234 -18.32 7.53 21.06
N LEU A 235 -19.44 6.83 21.32
CA LEU A 235 -20.63 6.88 20.46
C LEU A 235 -21.33 8.25 20.54
N ALA A 236 -21.40 8.86 21.73
CA ALA A 236 -21.91 10.22 21.88
C ALA A 236 -21.06 11.24 21.10
N LEU A 237 -19.74 11.09 21.14
CA LEU A 237 -18.81 11.90 20.36
C LEU A 237 -19.02 11.69 18.85
N ALA A 238 -19.15 10.44 18.38
CA ALA A 238 -19.41 10.17 16.96
C ALA A 238 -20.71 10.86 16.48
N LYS A 239 -21.76 10.87 17.31
CA LYS A 239 -23.01 11.57 17.02
C LYS A 239 -22.84 13.09 17.00
N SER A 240 -22.21 13.70 18.01
CA SER A 240 -22.02 15.17 18.03
C SER A 240 -21.10 15.66 16.91
N ARG A 241 -20.20 14.80 16.42
CA ARG A 241 -19.34 15.08 15.25
C ARG A 241 -20.04 14.90 13.92
N GLY A 242 -21.32 14.53 13.90
CA GLY A 242 -22.12 14.44 12.69
C GLY A 242 -21.71 13.31 11.75
N VAL A 243 -21.24 12.18 12.29
CA VAL A 243 -20.76 11.04 11.48
C VAL A 243 -21.88 10.45 10.62
N GLU A 244 -23.11 10.39 11.12
CA GLU A 244 -24.25 9.81 10.39
C GLU A 244 -24.69 10.69 9.22
N GLU A 245 -24.73 12.01 9.42
CA GLU A 245 -25.00 13.00 8.38
C GLU A 245 -23.88 13.02 7.34
N ALA A 246 -22.61 13.04 7.76
CA ALA A 246 -21.48 13.00 6.84
C ALA A 246 -21.44 11.71 6.01
N ARG A 247 -21.82 10.58 6.60
CA ARG A 247 -22.00 9.30 5.88
C ARG A 247 -23.09 9.46 4.82
N GLU A 248 -24.27 9.98 5.17
CA GLU A 248 -25.36 10.15 4.20
C GLU A 248 -24.93 11.01 3.01
N LYS A 249 -24.30 12.16 3.27
CA LYS A 249 -23.73 13.04 2.24
C LYS A 249 -22.78 12.32 1.29
N MET A 250 -21.95 11.40 1.82
CA MET A 250 -21.07 10.58 1.00
C MET A 250 -21.87 9.65 0.08
N PHE A 251 -22.88 8.95 0.61
CA PHE A 251 -23.65 7.96 -0.14
C PHE A 251 -24.61 8.59 -1.16
N THR A 252 -25.07 9.82 -0.93
CA THR A 252 -25.96 10.55 -1.84
C THR A 252 -25.22 11.34 -2.93
N GLY A 253 -23.89 11.37 -2.89
CA GLY A 253 -23.07 12.03 -3.93
C GLY A 253 -22.81 13.51 -3.71
N GLU A 254 -23.04 14.03 -2.50
CA GLU A 254 -22.66 15.41 -2.18
C GLU A 254 -21.15 15.63 -2.27
N LYS A 255 -20.75 16.87 -2.53
CA LYS A 255 -19.35 17.28 -2.75
C LYS A 255 -18.58 17.42 -1.43
N ILE A 256 -18.46 16.33 -0.68
CA ILE A 256 -17.80 16.30 0.65
C ILE A 256 -16.28 16.44 0.58
N ASN A 257 -15.67 16.22 -0.59
CA ASN A 257 -14.29 16.64 -0.83
C ASN A 257 -14.30 18.14 -1.17
N PHE A 258 -14.42 18.95 -0.12
CA PHE A 258 -14.68 20.39 -0.23
C PHE A 258 -13.49 21.19 -0.77
N THR A 259 -12.25 20.71 -0.62
CA THR A 259 -11.06 21.43 -1.15
C THR A 259 -10.93 21.30 -2.67
N GLU A 260 -11.41 20.20 -3.23
CA GLU A 260 -11.43 19.97 -4.68
C GLU A 260 -12.83 20.15 -5.30
N ASN A 261 -13.84 20.44 -4.47
CA ASN A 261 -15.25 20.51 -4.85
C ASN A 261 -15.73 19.27 -5.61
N ARG A 262 -15.50 18.07 -5.03
CA ARG A 262 -15.82 16.78 -5.64
C ARG A 262 -16.68 15.90 -4.74
N ALA A 263 -17.50 15.06 -5.38
CA ALA A 263 -18.14 13.93 -4.70
C ALA A 263 -17.09 12.87 -4.31
N VAL A 264 -17.46 11.94 -3.42
CA VAL A 264 -16.60 10.83 -2.98
C VAL A 264 -17.39 9.53 -3.03
N LEU A 265 -17.31 8.81 -4.15
CA LEU A 265 -18.31 7.78 -4.51
C LEU A 265 -17.70 6.41 -4.84
N HIS A 266 -16.65 6.00 -4.12
CA HIS A 266 -16.15 4.62 -4.23
C HIS A 266 -17.21 3.57 -3.85
N VAL A 267 -18.27 3.96 -3.12
CA VAL A 267 -19.45 3.13 -2.86
C VAL A 267 -20.30 2.87 -4.12
N ALA A 268 -20.36 3.81 -5.07
CA ALA A 268 -21.11 3.66 -6.31
C ALA A 268 -20.52 2.58 -7.23
N LEU A 269 -19.18 2.46 -7.25
CA LEU A 269 -18.44 1.43 -8.02
C LEU A 269 -18.84 0.00 -7.64
N ARG A 270 -19.39 -0.15 -6.44
CA ARG A 270 -19.74 -1.41 -5.82
C ARG A 270 -21.21 -1.52 -5.42
N ASN A 271 -22.02 -0.58 -5.88
CA ASN A 271 -23.44 -0.55 -5.59
C ASN A 271 -24.16 -1.63 -6.40
N ARG A 272 -24.34 -2.81 -5.80
CA ARG A 272 -24.96 -3.97 -6.44
C ARG A 272 -26.48 -3.88 -6.52
N SER A 273 -27.12 -3.03 -5.72
CA SER A 273 -28.57 -2.80 -5.83
C SER A 273 -28.93 -1.94 -7.03
N ASN A 274 -27.94 -1.26 -7.64
CA ASN A 274 -28.15 -0.27 -8.71
C ASN A 274 -29.13 0.84 -8.31
N THR A 275 -29.28 1.12 -7.01
CA THR A 275 -30.03 2.30 -6.56
C THR A 275 -29.34 3.54 -7.13
N PRO A 276 -30.07 4.48 -7.77
CA PRO A 276 -29.45 5.66 -8.36
C PRO A 276 -28.64 6.48 -7.35
N ILE A 277 -27.48 6.98 -7.78
CA ILE A 277 -26.65 7.91 -7.00
C ILE A 277 -26.31 9.10 -7.87
N LEU A 278 -26.71 10.30 -7.44
CA LEU A 278 -26.67 11.49 -8.27
C LEU A 278 -25.39 12.30 -8.02
N VAL A 279 -24.72 12.69 -9.10
CA VAL A 279 -23.69 13.75 -9.09
C VAL A 279 -24.13 14.81 -10.08
N ASP A 280 -24.24 16.05 -9.62
CA ASP A 280 -24.69 17.18 -10.44
C ASP A 280 -26.02 16.87 -11.18
N GLY A 281 -26.94 16.20 -10.48
CA GLY A 281 -28.27 15.82 -10.99
C GLY A 281 -28.32 14.60 -11.91
N LYS A 282 -27.18 13.95 -12.18
CA LYS A 282 -27.09 12.78 -13.08
C LYS A 282 -26.74 11.52 -12.31
N ASP A 283 -27.49 10.44 -12.55
CA ASP A 283 -27.17 9.11 -12.02
C ASP A 283 -25.85 8.59 -12.62
N VAL A 284 -24.94 8.14 -11.76
CA VAL A 284 -23.63 7.61 -12.14
C VAL A 284 -23.66 6.11 -12.45
N MET A 285 -24.67 5.39 -11.97
CA MET A 285 -24.72 3.92 -12.07
C MET A 285 -24.70 3.37 -13.51
N PRO A 286 -25.34 3.99 -14.53
CA PRO A 286 -25.26 3.51 -15.91
C PRO A 286 -23.83 3.48 -16.44
N GLU A 287 -23.04 4.53 -16.18
CA GLU A 287 -21.64 4.60 -16.64
C GLU A 287 -20.72 3.67 -15.85
N VAL A 288 -20.99 3.48 -14.54
CA VAL A 288 -20.33 2.44 -13.73
C VAL A 288 -20.51 1.07 -14.37
N ASN A 289 -21.74 0.67 -14.64
CA ASN A 289 -22.04 -0.65 -15.20
C ASN A 289 -21.48 -0.82 -16.62
N ARG A 290 -21.54 0.23 -17.46
CA ARG A 290 -20.96 0.20 -18.81
C ARG A 290 -19.46 -0.12 -18.78
N VAL A 291 -18.70 0.47 -17.86
CA VAL A 291 -17.27 0.18 -17.71
C VAL A 291 -17.04 -1.23 -17.16
N LEU A 292 -17.83 -1.67 -16.18
CA LEU A 292 -17.74 -3.04 -15.64
C LEU A 292 -18.01 -4.10 -16.74
N ASP A 293 -18.99 -3.88 -17.62
CA ASP A 293 -19.29 -4.75 -18.75
C ASP A 293 -18.15 -4.76 -19.78
N LYS A 294 -17.57 -3.59 -20.05
CA LYS A 294 -16.38 -3.47 -20.91
C LYS A 294 -15.19 -4.25 -20.33
N MET A 295 -14.92 -4.11 -19.03
CA MET A 295 -13.88 -4.89 -18.33
C MET A 295 -14.17 -6.38 -18.44
N LYS A 296 -15.42 -6.80 -18.22
CA LYS A 296 -15.82 -8.21 -18.31
C LYS A 296 -15.55 -8.81 -19.69
N ALA A 297 -15.97 -8.11 -20.74
CA ALA A 297 -15.75 -8.54 -22.12
C ALA A 297 -14.26 -8.64 -22.45
N PHE A 298 -13.46 -7.65 -22.02
CA PHE A 298 -12.01 -7.66 -22.22
C PHE A 298 -11.34 -8.83 -21.48
N CYS A 299 -11.66 -9.03 -20.21
CA CYS A 299 -11.13 -10.14 -19.42
C CYS A 299 -11.46 -11.50 -20.04
N GLN A 300 -12.66 -11.67 -20.59
CA GLN A 300 -13.04 -12.90 -21.27
C GLN A 300 -12.16 -13.14 -22.51
N LYS A 301 -11.95 -12.11 -23.35
CA LYS A 301 -11.09 -12.22 -24.53
C LYS A 301 -9.65 -12.57 -24.18
N VAL A 302 -9.08 -11.91 -23.17
CA VAL A 302 -7.69 -12.18 -22.75
C VAL A 302 -7.54 -13.56 -22.13
N ARG A 303 -8.38 -13.91 -21.15
CA ARG A 303 -8.28 -15.19 -20.43
C ARG A 303 -8.61 -16.41 -21.29
N SER A 304 -9.50 -16.29 -22.27
CA SER A 304 -9.78 -17.37 -23.22
C SER A 304 -8.67 -17.54 -24.27
N GLY A 305 -7.77 -16.57 -24.38
CA GLY A 305 -6.77 -16.52 -25.45
C GLY A 305 -7.33 -16.08 -26.79
N GLU A 306 -8.57 -15.58 -26.88
CA GLU A 306 -9.11 -14.94 -28.09
C GLU A 306 -8.33 -13.65 -28.42
N TRP A 307 -7.96 -12.87 -27.39
CA TRP A 307 -7.06 -11.73 -27.56
C TRP A 307 -5.65 -12.21 -27.90
N LYS A 308 -5.21 -11.89 -29.11
CA LYS A 308 -3.88 -12.25 -29.61
C LYS A 308 -2.92 -11.06 -29.56
N GLY A 309 -1.68 -11.35 -29.18
CA GLY A 309 -0.56 -10.44 -29.37
C GLY A 309 -0.24 -10.23 -30.85
N PHE A 310 0.77 -9.42 -31.15
CA PHE A 310 1.13 -9.02 -32.50
C PHE A 310 1.57 -10.21 -33.37
N SER A 311 2.12 -11.27 -32.76
CA SER A 311 2.52 -12.51 -33.44
C SER A 311 1.40 -13.56 -33.55
N GLY A 312 0.21 -13.28 -33.01
CA GLY A 312 -0.90 -14.25 -32.99
C GLY A 312 -0.93 -15.17 -31.78
N LYS A 313 0.06 -15.10 -30.87
CA LYS A 313 0.07 -15.85 -29.60
C LYS A 313 -0.92 -15.27 -28.58
N SER A 314 -1.41 -16.11 -27.68
CA SER A 314 -2.25 -15.68 -26.55
C SER A 314 -1.40 -14.95 -25.50
N ILE A 315 -2.02 -14.02 -24.77
CA ILE A 315 -1.36 -13.30 -23.67
C ILE A 315 -1.12 -14.25 -22.48
N THR A 316 0.10 -14.26 -21.95
CA THR A 316 0.51 -15.03 -20.77
C THR A 316 0.80 -14.15 -19.56
N ASP A 317 1.17 -12.90 -19.80
CA ASP A 317 1.65 -11.97 -18.78
C ASP A 317 0.95 -10.61 -18.90
N VAL A 318 0.55 -10.06 -17.77
CA VAL A 318 -0.07 -8.74 -17.66
C VAL A 318 0.79 -7.87 -16.74
N VAL A 319 1.23 -6.72 -17.21
CA VAL A 319 2.03 -5.77 -16.42
C VAL A 319 1.21 -4.52 -16.14
N ASN A 320 0.87 -4.31 -14.86
CA ASN A 320 0.24 -3.09 -14.40
C ASN A 320 1.31 -2.03 -14.09
N ILE A 321 1.30 -0.93 -14.85
CA ILE A 321 2.20 0.21 -14.65
C ILE A 321 1.40 1.35 -14.03
N GLY A 322 1.70 1.70 -12.80
CA GLY A 322 1.00 2.74 -12.05
C GLY A 322 1.65 2.97 -10.69
N ILE A 323 1.37 4.10 -10.04
CA ILE A 323 1.94 4.41 -8.71
C ILE A 323 0.84 4.73 -7.69
N GLY A 324 1.11 4.44 -6.41
CA GLY A 324 0.21 4.74 -5.30
C GLY A 324 -1.11 3.98 -5.40
N GLY A 325 -2.22 4.72 -5.56
CA GLY A 325 -3.56 4.14 -5.68
C GLY A 325 -3.76 3.26 -6.92
N SER A 326 -3.01 3.52 -7.99
CA SER A 326 -3.02 2.72 -9.24
C SER A 326 -2.21 1.43 -9.16
N ASP A 327 -1.59 1.14 -8.02
CA ASP A 327 -0.65 0.02 -7.82
C ASP A 327 -1.02 -0.83 -6.60
N LEU A 328 -1.00 -0.22 -5.41
CA LEU A 328 -1.08 -0.92 -4.13
C LEU A 328 -2.35 -1.74 -3.95
N GLY A 329 -3.49 -1.21 -4.39
CA GLY A 329 -4.78 -1.91 -4.30
C GLY A 329 -4.79 -3.18 -5.15
N PRO A 330 -4.60 -3.07 -6.48
CA PRO A 330 -4.45 -4.22 -7.37
C PRO A 330 -3.42 -5.24 -6.92
N LEU A 331 -2.20 -4.80 -6.57
CA LEU A 331 -1.12 -5.67 -6.08
C LEU A 331 -1.56 -6.48 -4.85
N MET A 332 -2.07 -5.79 -3.82
CA MET A 332 -2.50 -6.42 -2.57
C MET A 332 -3.60 -7.46 -2.81
N VAL A 333 -4.59 -7.15 -3.64
CA VAL A 333 -5.72 -8.07 -3.90
C VAL A 333 -5.26 -9.28 -4.70
N THR A 334 -4.42 -9.10 -5.72
CA THR A 334 -3.92 -10.25 -6.50
C THR A 334 -3.03 -11.19 -5.68
N GLU A 335 -2.27 -10.65 -4.72
CA GLU A 335 -1.48 -11.46 -3.79
C GLU A 335 -2.38 -12.19 -2.79
N ALA A 336 -3.35 -11.50 -2.18
CA ALA A 336 -4.28 -12.10 -1.23
C ALA A 336 -5.17 -13.19 -1.87
N LEU A 337 -5.52 -13.01 -3.14
CA LEU A 337 -6.39 -13.92 -3.90
C LEU A 337 -5.63 -14.87 -4.84
N LYS A 338 -4.32 -15.03 -4.64
CA LYS A 338 -3.49 -15.92 -5.48
C LYS A 338 -4.09 -17.32 -5.72
N PRO A 339 -4.70 -18.01 -4.73
CA PRO A 339 -5.30 -19.32 -4.94
C PRO A 339 -6.42 -19.35 -6.00
N TYR A 340 -7.04 -18.21 -6.29
CA TYR A 340 -8.14 -18.08 -7.24
C TYR A 340 -7.69 -17.74 -8.67
N SER A 341 -6.38 -17.70 -8.93
CA SER A 341 -5.82 -17.24 -10.21
C SER A 341 -5.75 -18.29 -11.32
N ALA A 342 -6.25 -19.52 -11.06
CA ALA A 342 -6.20 -20.61 -12.03
C ALA A 342 -6.83 -20.20 -13.38
N GLY A 343 -6.12 -20.47 -14.47
CA GLY A 343 -6.51 -20.10 -15.83
C GLY A 343 -6.44 -18.60 -16.15
N GLY A 344 -5.84 -17.79 -15.27
CA GLY A 344 -5.49 -16.39 -15.57
C GLY A 344 -4.04 -16.22 -16.03
N PRO A 345 -3.71 -15.08 -16.66
CA PRO A 345 -2.33 -14.71 -16.93
C PRO A 345 -1.57 -14.39 -15.63
N ASN A 346 -0.25 -14.47 -15.70
CA ASN A 346 0.62 -13.92 -14.66
C ASN A 346 0.41 -12.41 -14.58
N VAL A 347 0.51 -11.85 -13.36
CA VAL A 347 0.44 -10.41 -13.15
C VAL A 347 1.72 -9.89 -12.54
N TRP A 348 2.16 -8.75 -13.05
CA TRP A 348 3.35 -8.03 -12.65
C TRP A 348 2.96 -6.58 -12.35
N PHE A 349 3.65 -5.95 -11.40
CA PHE A 349 3.36 -4.59 -10.96
C PHE A 349 4.64 -3.77 -11.03
N VAL A 350 4.61 -2.65 -11.76
CA VAL A 350 5.73 -1.72 -11.89
C VAL A 350 5.26 -0.33 -11.49
N SER A 351 5.83 0.19 -10.41
CA SER A 351 5.39 1.46 -9.82
C SER A 351 6.51 2.45 -9.56
N ASN A 352 7.65 1.97 -9.10
CA ASN A 352 8.82 2.79 -8.82
C ASN A 352 9.41 3.38 -10.11
N ILE A 353 9.88 4.63 -10.05
CA ILE A 353 10.59 5.31 -11.14
C ILE A 353 12.06 4.89 -11.24
N ASP A 354 12.61 4.27 -10.19
CA ASP A 354 13.88 3.55 -10.28
C ASP A 354 13.81 2.52 -11.42
N GLY A 355 14.60 2.73 -12.46
CA GLY A 355 14.63 1.91 -13.67
C GLY A 355 14.91 0.43 -13.42
N THR A 356 15.47 0.08 -12.25
CA THR A 356 15.62 -1.30 -11.79
C THR A 356 14.29 -2.05 -11.80
N HIS A 357 13.19 -1.38 -11.41
CA HIS A 357 11.87 -2.01 -11.31
C HIS A 357 11.35 -2.45 -12.68
N MET A 358 11.43 -1.56 -13.67
CA MET A 358 11.05 -1.89 -15.04
C MET A 358 12.01 -2.91 -15.66
N ALA A 359 13.32 -2.66 -15.59
CA ALA A 359 14.34 -3.50 -16.22
C ALA A 359 14.30 -4.97 -15.73
N LYS A 360 14.17 -5.20 -14.43
CA LYS A 360 14.10 -6.58 -13.88
C LYS A 360 12.82 -7.30 -14.27
N THR A 361 11.73 -6.55 -14.49
CA THR A 361 10.43 -7.09 -14.88
C THR A 361 10.48 -7.49 -16.34
N LEU A 362 10.86 -6.57 -17.23
CA LEU A 362 10.97 -6.83 -18.68
C LEU A 362 11.94 -7.96 -19.03
N LYS A 363 13.00 -8.16 -18.24
CA LYS A 363 13.95 -9.28 -18.43
C LYS A 363 13.29 -10.67 -18.33
N GLN A 364 12.13 -10.78 -17.68
CA GLN A 364 11.40 -12.03 -17.50
C GLN A 364 10.26 -12.22 -18.51
N LEU A 365 10.04 -11.26 -19.41
CA LEU A 365 8.84 -11.15 -20.23
C LEU A 365 9.15 -11.34 -21.72
N ASP A 366 8.17 -11.88 -22.45
CA ASP A 366 8.18 -11.99 -23.91
C ASP A 366 7.28 -10.89 -24.51
N PRO A 367 7.81 -10.01 -25.39
CA PRO A 367 7.02 -8.98 -26.07
C PRO A 367 5.81 -9.53 -26.85
N GLU A 368 5.86 -10.79 -27.31
CA GLU A 368 4.79 -11.41 -28.08
C GLU A 368 3.57 -11.79 -27.23
N THR A 369 3.74 -12.01 -25.93
CA THR A 369 2.69 -12.52 -25.03
C THR A 369 2.44 -11.65 -23.80
N THR A 370 3.02 -10.45 -23.75
CA THR A 370 2.87 -9.50 -22.63
C THR A 370 1.88 -8.38 -22.95
N LEU A 371 0.88 -8.19 -22.10
CA LEU A 371 -0.06 -7.06 -22.15
C LEU A 371 0.27 -6.04 -21.06
N PHE A 372 0.40 -4.77 -21.43
CA PHE A 372 0.65 -3.66 -20.51
C PHE A 372 -0.65 -2.89 -20.21
N ILE A 373 -0.88 -2.62 -18.93
CA ILE A 373 -1.97 -1.80 -18.43
C ILE A 373 -1.37 -0.51 -17.85
N ILE A 374 -1.64 0.62 -18.49
CA ILE A 374 -1.15 1.93 -18.03
C ILE A 374 -2.21 2.58 -17.14
N ALA A 375 -1.97 2.59 -15.84
CA ALA A 375 -2.93 2.98 -14.81
C ALA A 375 -2.62 4.38 -14.26
N SER A 376 -3.19 5.43 -14.86
CA SER A 376 -3.02 6.82 -14.40
C SER A 376 -4.28 7.64 -14.67
N LYS A 377 -4.84 8.24 -13.60
CA LYS A 377 -6.04 9.09 -13.66
C LYS A 377 -5.88 10.25 -14.63
N THR A 378 -4.78 11.00 -14.50
CA THR A 378 -4.50 12.16 -15.34
C THR A 378 -3.79 11.79 -16.65
N PHE A 379 -3.19 10.59 -16.69
CA PHE A 379 -2.29 10.15 -17.76
C PHE A 379 -1.09 11.08 -17.97
N THR A 380 -0.66 11.75 -16.89
CA THR A 380 0.47 12.69 -16.88
C THR A 380 1.42 12.45 -15.70
N THR A 381 1.15 11.43 -14.86
CA THR A 381 1.99 11.08 -13.73
C THR A 381 3.38 10.70 -14.23
N GLN A 382 4.40 11.48 -13.85
CA GLN A 382 5.75 11.36 -14.39
C GLN A 382 6.27 9.92 -14.28
N GLU A 383 6.18 9.32 -13.10
CA GLU A 383 6.69 7.97 -12.85
C GLU A 383 5.98 6.92 -13.71
N THR A 384 4.67 7.04 -13.86
CA THR A 384 3.86 6.10 -14.65
C THR A 384 4.12 6.25 -16.14
N ILE A 385 4.16 7.48 -16.66
CA ILE A 385 4.34 7.74 -18.09
C ILE A 385 5.77 7.40 -18.53
N THR A 386 6.80 7.75 -17.75
CA THR A 386 8.19 7.36 -18.06
C THR A 386 8.36 5.84 -18.09
N ASN A 387 7.74 5.12 -17.15
CA ASN A 387 7.73 3.65 -17.19
C ASN A 387 6.94 3.11 -18.39
N ALA A 388 5.78 3.68 -18.71
CA ALA A 388 4.97 3.28 -19.86
C ALA A 388 5.72 3.48 -21.19
N GLU A 389 6.41 4.61 -21.36
CA GLU A 389 7.26 4.88 -22.51
C GLU A 389 8.42 3.89 -22.60
N SER A 390 9.07 3.59 -21.47
CA SER A 390 10.14 2.57 -21.43
C SER A 390 9.65 1.18 -21.85
N ALA A 391 8.46 0.78 -21.40
CA ALA A 391 7.83 -0.49 -21.80
C ALA A 391 7.43 -0.49 -23.28
N ARG A 392 6.90 0.62 -23.80
CA ARG A 392 6.55 0.77 -25.22
C ARG A 392 7.78 0.70 -26.10
N ASP A 393 8.86 1.37 -25.72
CA ASP A 393 10.09 1.37 -26.50
C ASP A 393 10.75 -0.02 -26.49
N TRP A 394 10.75 -0.72 -25.35
CA TRP A 394 11.15 -2.13 -25.28
C TRP A 394 10.29 -3.03 -26.17
N PHE A 395 8.97 -2.85 -26.17
CA PHE A 395 8.06 -3.63 -27.01
C PHE A 395 8.31 -3.39 -28.51
N LEU A 396 8.49 -2.13 -28.90
CA LEU A 396 8.69 -1.74 -30.30
C LEU A 396 10.04 -2.20 -30.87
N GLN A 397 11.05 -2.43 -30.04
CA GLN A 397 12.32 -3.04 -30.48
C GLN A 397 12.12 -4.43 -31.09
N THR A 398 11.11 -5.18 -30.64
CA THR A 398 10.78 -6.51 -31.16
C THR A 398 9.63 -6.47 -32.17
N ALA A 399 8.57 -5.74 -31.88
CA ALA A 399 7.38 -5.70 -32.74
C ALA A 399 7.63 -4.97 -34.06
N GLY A 400 8.51 -3.95 -34.08
CA GLY A 400 8.86 -3.18 -35.29
C GLY A 400 7.73 -2.32 -35.89
N ASP A 401 6.49 -2.47 -35.43
CA ASP A 401 5.30 -1.77 -35.93
C ASP A 401 4.56 -1.05 -34.80
N LYS A 402 4.38 0.26 -34.96
CA LYS A 402 3.61 1.10 -34.02
C LYS A 402 2.14 0.70 -33.92
N SER A 403 1.55 0.13 -34.97
CA SER A 403 0.16 -0.32 -34.94
C SER A 403 -0.05 -1.48 -33.94
N ALA A 404 1.01 -2.25 -33.66
CA ALA A 404 0.99 -3.36 -32.71
C ALA A 404 0.79 -2.90 -31.25
N VAL A 405 1.06 -1.63 -30.93
CA VAL A 405 0.83 -1.04 -29.58
C VAL A 405 -0.63 -1.24 -29.15
N ALA A 406 -1.58 -1.08 -30.07
CA ALA A 406 -3.01 -1.25 -29.77
C ALA A 406 -3.37 -2.67 -29.29
N LYS A 407 -2.55 -3.69 -29.58
CA LYS A 407 -2.76 -5.07 -29.12
C LYS A 407 -2.10 -5.37 -27.77
N HIS A 408 -1.14 -4.55 -27.34
CA HIS A 408 -0.30 -4.80 -26.17
C HIS A 408 -0.40 -3.73 -25.09
N PHE A 409 -1.11 -2.62 -25.33
CA PHE A 409 -1.26 -1.54 -24.37
C PHE A 409 -2.74 -1.15 -24.23
N VAL A 410 -3.19 -1.12 -22.98
CA VAL A 410 -4.51 -0.60 -22.59
C VAL A 410 -4.34 0.48 -21.52
N ALA A 411 -5.30 1.39 -21.41
CA ALA A 411 -5.23 2.50 -20.46
C ALA A 411 -6.36 2.47 -19.45
N LEU A 412 -6.06 2.78 -18.19
CA LEU A 412 -7.04 3.05 -17.14
C LEU A 412 -6.92 4.53 -16.81
N SER A 413 -7.83 5.36 -17.32
CA SER A 413 -7.67 6.81 -17.27
C SER A 413 -8.97 7.58 -17.41
N THR A 414 -8.89 8.88 -17.16
CA THR A 414 -9.95 9.87 -17.44
C THR A 414 -9.61 10.77 -18.63
N ASN A 415 -8.39 10.63 -19.20
CA ASN A 415 -7.84 11.57 -20.18
C ASN A 415 -7.68 10.91 -21.57
N ALA A 416 -8.77 10.85 -22.32
CA ALA A 416 -8.80 10.23 -23.65
C ALA A 416 -7.79 10.84 -24.63
N ALA A 417 -7.54 12.15 -24.55
CA ALA A 417 -6.58 12.83 -25.42
C ALA A 417 -5.16 12.30 -25.20
N LYS A 418 -4.69 12.26 -23.94
CA LYS A 418 -3.36 11.76 -23.62
C LYS A 418 -3.18 10.26 -23.87
N VAL A 419 -4.24 9.47 -23.68
CA VAL A 419 -4.23 8.04 -24.04
C VAL A 419 -4.04 7.86 -25.55
N LYS A 420 -4.76 8.64 -26.36
CA LYS A 420 -4.62 8.62 -27.82
C LYS A 420 -3.24 9.10 -28.27
N ASP A 421 -2.73 10.18 -27.67
CA ASP A 421 -1.38 10.72 -27.96
C ASP A 421 -0.27 9.68 -27.69
N PHE A 422 -0.44 8.85 -26.67
CA PHE A 422 0.50 7.76 -26.36
C PHE A 422 0.50 6.64 -27.41
N GLY A 423 -0.60 6.49 -28.17
CA GLY A 423 -0.79 5.48 -29.20
C GLY A 423 -1.70 4.31 -28.78
N ILE A 424 -2.40 4.41 -27.65
CA ILE A 424 -3.39 3.41 -27.24
C ILE A 424 -4.72 3.69 -27.97
N ASP A 425 -5.32 2.63 -28.49
CA ASP A 425 -6.66 2.70 -29.08
C ASP A 425 -7.67 3.22 -28.03
N PRO A 426 -8.45 4.29 -28.31
CA PRO A 426 -9.50 4.75 -27.41
C PRO A 426 -10.49 3.65 -27.00
N ALA A 427 -10.73 2.65 -27.86
CA ALA A 427 -11.53 1.48 -27.51
C ALA A 427 -10.92 0.65 -26.37
N ASN A 428 -9.61 0.74 -26.14
CA ASN A 428 -8.86 0.09 -25.06
C ASN A 428 -8.62 0.99 -23.84
N MET A 429 -9.31 2.14 -23.76
CA MET A 429 -9.35 2.96 -22.54
C MET A 429 -10.51 2.53 -21.64
N PHE A 430 -10.24 2.22 -20.38
CA PHE A 430 -11.23 1.94 -19.35
C PHE A 430 -11.35 3.14 -18.43
N GLU A 431 -12.52 3.76 -18.45
CA GLU A 431 -12.75 5.04 -17.81
C GLU A 431 -13.09 4.89 -16.32
N PHE A 432 -12.81 5.95 -15.57
CA PHE A 432 -13.35 6.15 -14.23
C PHE A 432 -13.51 7.66 -13.99
N TRP A 433 -13.89 8.07 -12.78
CA TRP A 433 -14.36 9.43 -12.54
C TRP A 433 -13.52 10.20 -11.52
N ASP A 434 -13.70 11.51 -11.49
CA ASP A 434 -12.98 12.40 -10.59
C ASP A 434 -13.31 12.16 -9.11
N TRP A 435 -14.54 11.74 -8.81
CA TRP A 435 -15.02 11.32 -7.48
C TRP A 435 -14.45 9.97 -7.01
N VAL A 436 -13.68 9.28 -7.85
CA VAL A 436 -12.88 8.12 -7.47
C VAL A 436 -11.51 8.61 -6.99
N GLY A 437 -11.30 8.59 -5.68
CA GLY A 437 -10.00 8.84 -5.08
C GLY A 437 -9.03 7.68 -5.35
N GLY A 438 -7.76 7.97 -5.67
CA GLY A 438 -6.78 6.95 -6.06
C GLY A 438 -6.66 5.80 -5.04
N ARG A 439 -6.58 6.10 -3.75
CA ARG A 439 -6.50 5.08 -2.67
C ARG A 439 -7.79 4.28 -2.44
N TYR A 440 -8.89 4.65 -3.09
CA TYR A 440 -10.18 3.94 -3.08
C TYR A 440 -10.57 3.42 -4.48
N SER A 441 -9.60 3.35 -5.40
CA SER A 441 -9.88 3.16 -6.82
C SER A 441 -9.88 1.71 -7.30
N LEU A 442 -9.37 0.76 -6.51
CA LEU A 442 -9.24 -0.66 -6.93
C LEU A 442 -10.57 -1.31 -7.35
N TRP A 443 -11.69 -0.72 -6.93
CA TRP A 443 -13.05 -1.09 -7.26
C TRP A 443 -13.52 -0.63 -8.66
N SER A 444 -12.78 0.26 -9.30
CA SER A 444 -13.07 0.84 -10.63
C SER A 444 -12.35 0.07 -11.74
N ALA A 445 -12.21 0.70 -12.91
CA ALA A 445 -11.29 0.27 -13.98
C ALA A 445 -9.89 -0.09 -13.47
N ILE A 446 -9.38 0.57 -12.42
CA ILE A 446 -8.08 0.25 -11.77
C ILE A 446 -7.98 -1.23 -11.35
N GLY A 447 -9.08 -1.88 -11.04
CA GLY A 447 -9.12 -3.32 -10.74
C GLY A 447 -9.00 -4.25 -11.95
N LEU A 448 -8.72 -3.76 -13.16
CA LEU A 448 -8.67 -4.61 -14.37
C LEU A 448 -7.64 -5.74 -14.26
N SER A 449 -6.46 -5.47 -13.69
CA SER A 449 -5.43 -6.49 -13.45
C SER A 449 -5.90 -7.57 -12.46
N ILE A 450 -6.71 -7.20 -11.46
CA ILE A 450 -7.36 -8.16 -10.56
C ILE A 450 -8.30 -9.07 -11.38
N ALA A 451 -9.24 -8.48 -12.12
CA ALA A 451 -10.22 -9.23 -12.91
C ALA A 451 -9.58 -10.12 -13.99
N LEU A 452 -8.45 -9.69 -14.57
CA LEU A 452 -7.66 -10.53 -15.48
C LEU A 452 -7.03 -11.72 -14.75
N HIS A 453 -6.42 -11.51 -13.58
CA HIS A 453 -5.71 -12.56 -12.86
C HIS A 453 -6.64 -13.65 -12.32
N VAL A 454 -7.71 -13.24 -11.62
CA VAL A 454 -8.60 -14.15 -10.87
C VAL A 454 -9.95 -14.39 -11.56
N GLY A 455 -10.18 -13.74 -12.72
CA GLY A 455 -11.42 -13.87 -13.49
C GLY A 455 -12.50 -12.89 -13.07
N THR A 456 -13.57 -12.80 -13.85
CA THR A 456 -14.70 -11.89 -13.58
C THR A 456 -15.78 -12.55 -12.74
N SER A 457 -15.80 -13.88 -12.71
CA SER A 457 -16.64 -14.75 -11.87
C SER A 457 -15.81 -15.84 -11.23
N LEU A 458 -15.84 -15.97 -9.90
CA LEU A 458 -15.34 -17.16 -9.22
C LEU A 458 -16.41 -18.26 -9.35
N GLY A 459 -16.06 -19.45 -9.84
CA GLY A 459 -17.01 -20.54 -10.09
C GLY A 459 -17.65 -21.12 -8.82
N ARG A 460 -18.87 -21.69 -8.99
CA ARG A 460 -19.77 -22.40 -8.03
C ARG A 460 -19.86 -21.80 -6.62
N GLY A 461 -20.90 -20.97 -6.42
CA GLY A 461 -21.15 -20.14 -5.23
C GLY A 461 -20.89 -18.64 -5.49
N GLY A 462 -20.68 -18.27 -6.75
CA GLY A 462 -19.86 -17.16 -7.20
C GLY A 462 -20.16 -15.75 -6.64
N VAL A 463 -19.25 -15.31 -5.78
CA VAL A 463 -18.83 -13.90 -5.71
C VAL A 463 -18.15 -13.55 -7.04
N GLN A 464 -18.81 -12.78 -7.89
CA GLN A 464 -18.15 -12.20 -9.07
C GLN A 464 -17.08 -11.22 -8.60
N ILE A 465 -15.95 -11.11 -9.29
CA ILE A 465 -14.85 -10.25 -8.83
C ILE A 465 -15.11 -8.77 -9.11
N LEU A 466 -15.89 -8.51 -10.15
CA LEU A 466 -16.58 -7.23 -10.36
C LEU A 466 -17.76 -7.03 -9.37
N VAL A 467 -17.95 -7.96 -8.42
CA VAL A 467 -19.07 -8.09 -7.46
C VAL A 467 -18.58 -8.54 -6.08
N TRP A 468 -17.31 -8.29 -5.71
CA TRP A 468 -16.72 -8.58 -4.38
C TRP A 468 -17.39 -7.80 -3.21
N PHE A 469 -18.60 -7.32 -3.40
CA PHE A 469 -19.19 -6.20 -2.70
C PHE A 469 -20.55 -6.53 -2.09
N LYS A 470 -20.65 -7.74 -1.54
CA LYS A 470 -21.76 -8.10 -0.68
C LYS A 470 -21.47 -7.86 0.81
N ILE A 471 -20.33 -7.25 1.14
CA ILE A 471 -19.98 -6.85 2.51
C ILE A 471 -20.51 -5.45 2.80
#